data_AF-E6QEA7-F1
#
_entry.id   AF-E6QEA7-F1
#
_cell.length_a   1.000
_cell.length_b   1.000
_cell.length_c   1.000
_cell.angle_alpha   90.00
_cell.angle_beta   90.00
_cell.angle_gamma   90.00
#
_symmetry.space_group_name_H-M   'P 1'
#
loop_
_entity.id
_entity.type
_entity.pdbx_description
1 polymer ?
#
loop_
_entity_poly.entity_id
_entity_poly.type
_entity_poly.pdbx_seq_one_letter_code
_entity_poly.pdbx_strand_id
1 'polypeptide(L)'
;MAWPQASDYPLIADIRRRIAAFIGLLETHQEPMQILHYFPGGECKPYFDSFVAGSRHLDFGGNRMLTLILYLNDVPLGGWTEFARLETSVVPYHGTGVMFKNLNDQRLQLETSLHG
;
A
#
# COMPACT_ATOMS: atom_id res chain seq x y z
N MET A 1 9.18 -11.21 3.35
CA MET A 1 7.78 -10.76 3.16
C MET A 1 6.88 -11.72 3.90
N ALA A 2 5.84 -11.23 4.57
CA ALA A 2 4.88 -12.04 5.33
C ALA A 2 3.45 -11.49 5.18
N TRP A 3 2.46 -12.37 5.36
CA TRP A 3 1.03 -12.03 5.35
C TRP A 3 0.34 -12.55 6.61
N PRO A 4 0.50 -11.86 7.76
CA PRO A 4 -0.15 -12.29 8.99
C PRO A 4 -1.68 -12.23 8.82
N GLN A 5 -2.36 -13.30 9.26
CA GLN A 5 -3.81 -13.35 9.21
C GLN A 5 -4.40 -12.62 10.42
N ALA A 6 -5.48 -11.88 10.20
CA ALA A 6 -6.18 -11.17 11.27
C ALA A 6 -6.76 -12.13 12.34
N SER A 7 -7.04 -13.38 11.97
CA SER A 7 -7.46 -14.45 12.88
C SER A 7 -6.40 -14.81 13.92
N ASP A 8 -5.13 -14.68 13.54
CA ASP A 8 -4.01 -15.17 14.34
C ASP A 8 -3.44 -14.07 15.25
N TYR A 9 -3.67 -12.80 14.89
CA TYR A 9 -3.10 -11.64 15.54
C TYR A 9 -4.16 -10.55 15.79
N PRO A 10 -4.65 -10.40 17.04
CA PRO A 10 -5.66 -9.39 17.38
C PRO A 10 -5.25 -7.95 17.03
N LEU A 11 -3.95 -7.64 17.07
CA LEU A 11 -3.41 -6.34 16.66
C LEU A 11 -3.67 -6.08 15.16
N ILE A 12 -3.50 -7.08 14.30
CA ILE A 12 -3.74 -6.95 12.86
C ILE A 12 -5.23 -6.67 12.61
N ALA A 13 -6.13 -7.37 13.31
CA ALA A 13 -7.56 -7.10 13.25
C ALA A 13 -7.90 -5.66 13.68
N ASP A 14 -7.31 -5.18 14.78
CA ASP A 14 -7.57 -3.81 15.25
C ASP A 14 -7.05 -2.74 14.27
N ILE A 15 -5.87 -2.95 13.68
CA ILE A 15 -5.33 -2.04 12.66
C ILE A 15 -6.26 -1.99 11.44
N ARG A 16 -6.71 -3.13 10.92
CA ARG A 16 -7.63 -3.21 9.77
C ARG A 16 -8.93 -2.45 10.05
N ARG A 17 -9.52 -2.66 11.23
CA ARG A 17 -10.73 -1.96 11.69
C ARG A 17 -10.52 -0.45 11.76
N ARG A 18 -9.37 0.02 12.29
CA ARG A 18 -9.04 1.46 12.35
C ARG A 18 -8.86 2.07 10.96
N ILE A 19 -8.19 1.35 10.05
CA ILE A 19 -8.02 1.79 8.65
C ILE A 19 -9.40 1.93 7.99
N ALA A 20 -10.27 0.93 8.13
CA ALA A 20 -11.64 0.97 7.60
C ALA A 20 -12.41 2.20 8.09
N ALA A 21 -12.36 2.47 9.40
CA ALA A 21 -13.00 3.64 10.00
C ALA A 21 -12.38 4.97 9.51
N PHE A 22 -11.07 5.02 9.31
CA PHE A 22 -10.36 6.20 8.84
C PHE A 22 -10.69 6.53 7.37
N ILE A 23 -10.70 5.53 6.49
CA ILE A 23 -10.94 5.72 5.04
C ILE A 23 -12.43 5.78 4.67
N GLY A 24 -13.31 5.35 5.58
CA GLY A 24 -14.76 5.32 5.33
C GLY A 24 -15.20 4.19 4.39
N LEU A 25 -14.44 3.09 4.30
CA LEU A 25 -14.77 1.91 3.49
C LEU A 25 -14.89 0.66 4.36
N LEU A 26 -15.64 -0.33 3.87
CA LEU A 26 -15.79 -1.61 4.56
C LEU A 26 -14.45 -2.35 4.69
N GLU A 27 -14.23 -2.96 5.85
CA GLU A 27 -13.03 -3.77 6.11
C GLU A 27 -12.87 -4.94 5.12
N THR A 28 -13.99 -5.47 4.61
CA THR A 28 -14.00 -6.56 3.61
C THR A 28 -13.38 -6.17 2.26
N HIS A 29 -13.16 -4.88 1.99
CA HIS A 29 -12.44 -4.42 0.80
C HIS A 29 -10.92 -4.46 0.98
N GLN A 30 -10.41 -4.73 2.18
CA GLN A 30 -8.97 -4.79 2.44
C GLN A 30 -8.43 -6.19 2.10
N GLU A 31 -7.41 -6.24 1.24
CA GLU A 31 -6.58 -7.43 1.05
C GLU A 31 -5.88 -7.85 2.36
N PRO A 32 -5.41 -9.11 2.49
CA PRO A 32 -4.57 -9.51 3.61
C PRO A 32 -3.37 -8.56 3.79
N MET A 33 -3.08 -8.18 5.04
CA MET A 33 -2.00 -7.24 5.33
C MET A 33 -0.66 -7.83 4.91
N GLN A 34 0.15 -7.04 4.22
CA GLN A 34 1.48 -7.44 3.78
C GLN A 34 2.54 -6.72 4.62
N ILE A 35 3.50 -7.48 5.14
CA ILE A 35 4.67 -6.94 5.87
C ILE A 35 5.93 -7.17 5.04
N LEU A 36 6.64 -6.08 4.79
CA LEU A 36 7.89 -6.03 4.04
C LEU A 36 9.03 -5.67 4.98
N HIS A 37 10.20 -6.27 4.73
CA HIS A 37 11.42 -5.95 5.44
C HIS A 37 12.55 -5.85 4.42
N TYR A 38 13.06 -4.63 4.24
CA TYR A 38 14.17 -4.33 3.35
C TYR A 38 15.46 -4.27 4.16
N PHE A 39 16.44 -5.08 3.76
CA PHE A 39 17.80 -4.98 4.28
C PHE A 39 18.56 -3.84 3.58
N PRO A 40 19.72 -3.40 4.11
CA PRO A 40 20.56 -2.41 3.43
C PRO A 40 20.83 -2.80 1.97
N GLY A 41 20.55 -1.88 1.05
CA GLY A 41 20.66 -2.09 -0.41
C GLY A 41 19.44 -2.77 -1.06
N GLY A 42 18.45 -3.21 -0.27
CA GLY A 42 17.17 -3.66 -0.78
C GLY A 42 16.34 -2.48 -1.31
N GLU A 43 15.70 -2.68 -2.46
CA GLU A 43 14.87 -1.68 -3.12
C GLU A 43 13.59 -2.31 -3.68
N CYS A 44 12.56 -1.49 -3.89
CA CYS A 44 11.45 -1.83 -4.76
C CYS A 44 11.60 -1.04 -6.06
N LYS A 45 11.47 -1.73 -7.21
CA LYS A 45 11.46 -1.02 -8.50
C LYS A 45 10.10 -0.36 -8.69
N PRO A 46 10.03 0.87 -9.26
CA PRO A 46 8.75 1.56 -9.44
C PRO A 46 7.71 0.71 -10.16
N TYR A 47 6.51 0.66 -9.59
CA TYR A 47 5.40 -0.16 -10.08
C TYR A 47 4.04 0.49 -9.75
N PHE A 48 2.98 -0.11 -10.28
CA PHE A 48 1.60 0.27 -9.98
C PHE A 48 0.95 -0.81 -9.12
N ASP A 49 0.25 -0.39 -8.07
CA ASP A 49 -0.55 -1.33 -7.28
C ASP A 49 -1.81 -1.77 -8.01
N SER A 50 -2.36 -0.92 -8.89
CA SER A 50 -3.50 -1.29 -9.73
C SER A 50 -3.13 -2.34 -10.77
N PHE A 51 -4.09 -3.18 -11.10
CA PHE A 51 -3.98 -4.13 -12.19
C PHE A 51 -4.37 -3.50 -13.53
N VAL A 52 -3.73 -3.94 -14.61
CA VAL A 52 -4.10 -3.58 -15.98
C VAL A 52 -5.43 -4.21 -16.39
N ALA A 53 -6.14 -3.59 -17.33
CA ALA A 53 -7.38 -4.12 -17.89
C ALA A 53 -7.17 -5.55 -18.44
N GLY A 54 -8.09 -6.46 -18.11
CA GLY A 54 -8.01 -7.87 -18.51
C GLY A 54 -7.12 -8.75 -17.60
N SER A 55 -6.52 -8.19 -16.55
CA SER A 55 -5.85 -8.99 -15.52
C SER A 55 -6.83 -9.93 -14.82
N ARG A 56 -6.46 -11.21 -14.69
CA ARG A 56 -7.24 -12.20 -13.93
C ARG A 56 -7.44 -11.83 -12.46
N HIS A 57 -6.57 -10.98 -11.90
CA HIS A 57 -6.74 -10.51 -10.52
C HIS A 57 -8.02 -9.68 -10.35
N LEU A 58 -8.50 -9.03 -11.41
CA LEU A 58 -9.73 -8.25 -11.37
C LEU A 58 -10.97 -9.12 -11.09
N ASP A 59 -10.90 -10.41 -11.40
CA ASP A 59 -11.99 -11.37 -11.13
C ASP A 59 -12.14 -11.65 -9.62
N PHE A 60 -11.13 -11.31 -8.80
CA PHE A 60 -11.07 -11.59 -7.37
C PHE A 60 -11.24 -10.33 -6.51
N GLY A 61 -12.34 -9.59 -6.75
CA GLY A 61 -12.68 -8.40 -5.94
C GLY A 61 -12.36 -7.06 -6.59
N GLY A 62 -12.00 -7.06 -7.88
CA GLY A 62 -11.78 -5.85 -8.67
C GLY A 62 -10.36 -5.30 -8.58
N ASN A 63 -10.22 -3.99 -8.74
CA ASN A 63 -8.93 -3.31 -8.78
C ASN A 63 -8.68 -2.53 -7.48
N ARG A 64 -7.40 -2.35 -7.13
CA ARG A 64 -7.00 -1.60 -5.93
C ARG A 64 -7.25 -0.12 -6.15
N MET A 65 -8.16 0.48 -5.38
CA MET A 65 -8.45 1.92 -5.48
C MET A 65 -7.50 2.78 -4.66
N LEU A 66 -7.11 2.28 -3.49
CA LEU A 66 -6.28 2.98 -2.50
C LEU A 66 -5.18 2.04 -2.00
N THR A 67 -4.02 2.62 -1.75
CA THR A 67 -2.94 1.99 -1.00
C THR A 67 -2.63 2.82 0.23
N LEU A 68 -2.38 2.16 1.36
CA LEU A 68 -1.84 2.74 2.58
C LEU A 68 -0.56 1.98 2.95
N ILE A 69 0.58 2.68 2.91
CA ILE A 69 1.87 2.16 3.37
C ILE A 69 2.11 2.72 4.77
N LEU A 70 2.37 1.84 5.74
CA LEU A 70 2.71 2.20 7.12
C LEU A 70 4.18 1.91 7.37
N TYR A 71 4.89 2.88 7.95
CA TYR A 71 6.31 2.75 8.27
C TYR A 71 6.48 2.24 9.70
N LEU A 72 7.07 1.05 9.82
CA LEU A 72 7.16 0.31 11.09
C LEU A 72 8.45 0.59 11.87
N ASN A 73 9.37 1.38 11.33
CA ASN A 73 10.62 1.80 11.95
C ASN A 73 11.19 3.04 11.24
N ASP A 74 12.07 3.76 11.91
CA ASP A 74 12.87 4.82 11.29
C ASP A 74 13.97 4.19 10.41
N VAL A 75 14.26 4.82 9.27
CA VAL A 75 15.33 4.42 8.37
C VAL A 75 16.41 5.51 8.36
N PRO A 76 17.67 5.21 8.78
CA PRO A 76 18.71 6.22 8.87
C PRO A 76 19.08 6.89 7.54
N LEU A 77 19.00 6.15 6.43
CA LEU A 77 19.33 6.66 5.09
C LEU A 77 18.59 5.85 4.02
N GLY A 78 17.99 6.54 3.03
CA GLY A 78 17.22 5.93 1.95
C GLY A 78 15.91 5.30 2.43
N GLY A 79 15.42 4.29 1.71
CA GLY A 79 14.17 3.59 2.03
C GLY A 79 12.91 4.46 1.89
N TRP A 80 13.01 5.56 1.13
CA TRP A 80 11.90 6.45 0.87
C TRP A 80 10.91 5.78 -0.06
N THR A 81 9.63 6.14 0.06
CA THR A 81 8.65 5.82 -0.97
C THR A 81 8.67 6.93 -2.01
N GLU A 82 9.18 6.63 -3.19
CA GLU A 82 9.32 7.59 -4.28
C GLU A 82 8.15 7.50 -5.25
N PHE A 83 7.54 8.62 -5.58
CA PHE A 83 6.51 8.72 -6.62
C PHE A 83 7.13 9.30 -7.88
N ALA A 84 7.63 8.42 -8.75
CA ALA A 84 8.50 8.80 -9.87
C ALA A 84 7.88 9.83 -10.84
N ARG A 85 6.57 9.76 -11.07
CA ARG A 85 5.85 10.71 -11.95
C ARG A 85 5.53 12.05 -11.29
N LEU A 86 5.57 12.11 -9.96
CA LEU A 86 5.33 13.32 -9.19
C LEU A 86 6.63 14.01 -8.75
N GLU A 87 7.78 13.38 -9.00
CA GLU A 87 9.10 13.87 -8.59
C GLU A 87 9.15 14.20 -7.09
N THR A 88 8.49 13.36 -6.28
CA THR A 88 8.37 13.54 -4.84
C THR A 88 8.60 12.23 -4.10
N SER A 89 9.02 12.33 -2.84
CA SER A 89 9.32 11.18 -2.00
C SER A 89 8.79 11.39 -0.59
N VAL A 90 8.40 10.29 0.05
CA VAL A 90 8.00 10.27 1.46
C VAL A 90 9.09 9.59 2.27
N VAL A 91 9.62 10.31 3.26
CA VAL A 91 10.62 9.81 4.20
C VAL A 91 9.93 8.92 5.25
N PRO A 92 10.41 7.69 5.48
CA PRO A 92 9.80 6.77 6.43
C PRO A 92 10.14 7.16 7.87
N TYR A 93 9.12 7.55 8.63
CA TYR A 93 9.22 7.74 10.07
C TYR A 93 8.34 6.74 10.81
N HIS A 94 8.86 6.15 11.89
CA HIS A 94 8.14 5.17 12.68
C HIS A 94 6.74 5.66 13.07
N GLY A 95 5.72 4.86 12.75
CA GLY A 95 4.32 5.14 13.07
C GLY A 95 3.61 6.10 12.12
N THR A 96 4.29 6.58 11.08
CA THR A 96 3.68 7.37 10.00
C THR A 96 3.28 6.49 8.81
N GLY A 97 2.60 7.07 7.83
CA GLY A 97 2.25 6.37 6.61
C GLY A 97 1.86 7.31 5.48
N VAL A 98 1.85 6.78 4.26
CA VAL A 98 1.39 7.46 3.05
C VAL A 98 0.18 6.74 2.48
N MET A 99 -0.86 7.51 2.15
CA MET A 99 -2.06 7.01 1.48
C MET A 99 -2.21 7.71 0.13
N PHE A 100 -2.50 6.93 -0.91
CA PHE A 100 -2.68 7.46 -2.26
C PHE A 100 -3.72 6.65 -3.04
N LYS A 101 -4.28 7.28 -4.08
CA LYS A 101 -5.18 6.64 -5.04
C LYS A 101 -4.37 6.00 -6.16
N ASN A 102 -4.78 4.80 -6.56
CA ASN A 102 -4.21 4.09 -7.71
C ASN A 102 -5.03 4.27 -8.98
N LEU A 103 -6.28 4.71 -8.86
CA LEU A 103 -7.20 4.89 -9.98
C LEU A 103 -7.73 6.33 -10.03
N ASN A 104 -8.01 6.81 -11.25
CA ASN A 104 -8.74 8.05 -11.48
C ASN A 104 -10.26 7.85 -11.35
N ASP A 105 -11.03 8.92 -11.54
CA ASP A 105 -12.49 8.89 -11.40
C ASP A 105 -13.18 7.99 -12.45
N GLN A 106 -12.48 7.70 -13.56
CA GLN A 106 -12.90 6.75 -14.60
C GLN A 106 -12.47 5.31 -14.30
N ARG A 107 -11.92 5.03 -13.12
CA ARG A 107 -11.40 3.72 -12.68
C ARG A 107 -10.25 3.18 -13.55
N LEU A 108 -9.54 4.07 -14.22
CA LEU A 108 -8.31 3.74 -14.94
C LEU A 108 -7.10 3.99 -14.05
N GLN A 109 -6.03 3.25 -14.29
CA GLN A 109 -4.76 3.41 -13.60
C GLN A 109 -4.30 4.87 -13.62
N LEU A 110 -3.92 5.37 -12.46
CA LEU A 110 -3.44 6.73 -12.28
C LEU A 110 -1.92 6.75 -12.45
N GLU A 111 -1.42 7.37 -13.52
CA GLU A 111 0.03 7.40 -13.81
C GLU A 111 0.86 7.99 -12.67
N THR A 112 0.31 8.98 -11.94
CA THR A 112 0.97 9.58 -10.78
C THR A 112 1.08 8.68 -9.55
N SER A 113 0.45 7.49 -9.59
CA SER A 113 0.57 6.47 -8.54
C SER A 113 1.76 5.52 -8.75
N LEU A 114 2.56 5.70 -9.81
CA LEU A 114 3.79 4.95 -10.01
C LEU A 114 4.76 5.21 -8.84
N HIS A 115 5.03 4.20 -8.04
CA HIS A 115 5.84 4.33 -6.83
C HIS A 115 6.79 3.15 -6.60
N GLY A 116 7.84 3.38 -5.83
CA GLY A 116 8.83 2.38 -5.43
C GLY A 116 9.45 2.70 -4.07
#